data_AF-A0A5E4M7I1-F1
#
_entry.id   AF-A0A5E4M7I1-F1
#
_cell.length_a   1.000
_cell.length_b   1.000
_cell.length_c   1.000
_cell.angle_alpha   90.00
_cell.angle_beta   90.00
_cell.angle_gamma   90.00
#
_symmetry.space_group_name_H-M   'P 1'
#
loop_
_entity.id
_entity.type
_entity.pdbx_description
1 polymer ?
#
loop_
_entity_poly.entity_id
_entity_poly.type
_entity_poly.pdbx_seq_one_letter_code
_entity_poly.pdbx_strand_id
1 'polypeptide(L)'
;MRTGPGVHYPIKWVYIRKNLPLRVIEEFENWKKVCDIGEDCGWIKGTLLSNKRYVMIKEDTFGYKKQSIDSTIAMKLDKFVIMGIEKCSEDKCLLVASKRKAWVQKEFIWGIE
;
A
#
# COMPACT_ATOMS: atom_id res chain seq x y z
N MET A 1 16.05 0.77 -1.07
CA MET A 1 15.98 2.23 -1.02
C MET A 1 17.37 2.80 -0.82
N ARG A 2 17.77 3.75 -1.65
CA ARG A 2 19.06 4.43 -1.62
C ARG A 2 18.91 5.86 -1.13
N THR A 3 20.01 6.46 -0.69
CA THR A 3 20.03 7.86 -0.23
C THR A 3 19.86 8.87 -1.37
N GLY A 4 20.17 8.49 -2.61
CA GLY A 4 20.02 9.34 -3.81
C GLY A 4 19.62 8.57 -5.08
N PRO A 5 19.28 9.29 -6.16
CA PRO A 5 18.82 8.71 -7.43
C PRO A 5 19.98 8.18 -8.27
N GLY A 6 20.53 7.03 -7.86
CA GLY A 6 21.66 6.43 -8.57
C GLY A 6 22.24 5.21 -7.86
N VAL A 7 22.90 4.34 -8.62
CA VAL A 7 23.51 3.12 -8.06
C VAL A 7 24.75 3.39 -7.19
N HIS A 8 25.38 4.56 -7.36
CA HIS A 8 26.53 4.99 -6.58
C HIS A 8 26.16 5.48 -5.17
N TYR A 9 24.90 5.84 -4.92
CA TYR A 9 24.44 6.23 -3.61
C TYR A 9 24.30 5.01 -2.67
N PRO A 10 24.72 5.11 -1.39
CA PRO A 10 24.55 4.04 -0.42
C PRO A 10 23.12 3.52 -0.29
N ILE A 11 22.98 2.23 0.06
CA ILE A 11 21.69 1.62 0.38
C ILE A 11 21.32 2.00 1.80
N LYS A 12 20.16 2.66 1.99
CA LYS A 12 19.59 2.99 3.30
C LYS A 12 18.74 1.84 3.85
N TRP A 13 17.94 1.21 2.99
CA TRP A 13 17.02 0.13 3.36
C TRP A 13 16.94 -0.95 2.28
N VAL A 14 16.81 -2.22 2.67
CA VAL A 14 16.55 -3.35 1.77
C VAL A 14 15.17 -3.92 2.06
N TYR A 15 14.24 -3.77 1.12
CA TYR A 15 12.89 -4.33 1.23
C TYR A 15 12.85 -5.71 0.56
N ILE A 16 12.50 -6.74 1.33
CA ILE A 16 12.31 -8.12 0.86
C ILE A 16 10.82 -8.51 0.99
N ARG A 17 9.91 -7.59 0.64
CA ARG A 17 8.47 -7.83 0.68
C ARG A 17 7.83 -7.36 -0.62
N LYS A 18 7.22 -8.29 -1.35
CA LYS A 18 6.47 -7.96 -2.56
C LYS A 18 5.24 -7.14 -2.20
N ASN A 19 4.86 -6.24 -3.11
CA ASN A 19 3.63 -5.45 -3.04
C ASN A 19 3.54 -4.52 -1.82
N LEU A 20 4.65 -4.22 -1.15
CA LEU A 20 4.67 -3.20 -0.12
C LEU A 20 4.20 -1.88 -0.75
N PRO A 21 3.12 -1.27 -0.25
CA PRO A 21 2.69 0.03 -0.75
C PRO A 21 3.76 1.07 -0.41
N LEU A 22 3.96 2.01 -1.33
CA LEU A 22 4.96 3.08 -1.22
C LEU A 22 4.37 4.35 -1.83
N ARG A 23 4.52 5.49 -1.16
CA ARG A 23 4.07 6.79 -1.68
C ARG A 23 5.21 7.42 -2.47
N VAL A 24 4.99 7.66 -3.76
CA VAL A 24 5.96 8.40 -4.61
C VAL A 24 5.82 9.89 -4.32
N ILE A 25 6.92 10.56 -3.98
CA ILE A 25 6.95 11.99 -3.67
C ILE A 25 7.80 12.81 -4.66
N GLU A 26 8.68 12.16 -5.42
CA GLU A 26 9.57 12.81 -6.37
C GLU A 26 9.98 11.81 -7.46
N GLU A 27 10.22 12.29 -8.68
CA GLU A 27 10.72 11.48 -9.80
C GLU A 27 11.95 12.16 -10.42
N PHE A 28 12.97 11.36 -10.73
CA PHE A 28 14.19 11.82 -11.40
C PHE A 28 14.69 10.72 -12.33
N GLU A 29 14.69 10.98 -13.64
CA GLU A 29 14.99 9.99 -14.68
C GLU A 29 14.23 8.67 -14.46
N ASN A 30 14.94 7.56 -14.24
CA ASN A 30 14.37 6.24 -13.98
C ASN A 30 14.29 5.89 -12.48
N TRP A 31 14.42 6.88 -11.60
CA TRP A 31 14.34 6.75 -10.14
C TRP A 31 13.09 7.44 -9.58
N LYS A 32 12.51 6.82 -8.57
CA LYS A 32 11.42 7.40 -7.79
C LYS A 32 11.85 7.53 -6.34
N LYS A 33 11.67 8.72 -5.77
CA LYS A 33 11.77 8.93 -4.33
C LYS A 33 10.44 8.52 -3.73
N VAL A 34 10.50 7.59 -2.80
CA VAL A 34 9.34 6.99 -2.16
C VAL A 34 9.45 7.13 -0.65
N CYS A 35 8.32 7.22 0.03
CA CYS A 35 8.22 7.09 1.48
C CYS A 35 7.38 5.85 1.81
N ASP A 36 7.79 5.12 2.83
CA ASP A 36 7.03 3.99 3.37
C ASP A 36 6.06 4.45 4.48
N ILE A 37 5.41 3.47 5.12
CA ILE A 37 4.47 3.71 6.23
C ILE A 37 5.13 4.31 7.48
N GLY A 38 6.45 4.17 7.63
CA GLY A 38 7.22 4.79 8.70
C GLY A 38 7.65 6.22 8.38
N GLU A 39 7.13 6.80 7.29
CA GLU A 39 7.58 8.09 6.73
C GLU A 39 9.06 8.08 6.32
N ASP A 40 9.63 6.89 6.14
CA ASP A 40 11.04 6.70 5.86
C ASP A 40 11.25 6.78 4.35
N CYS A 41 11.89 7.88 3.90
CA CYS A 41 12.00 8.18 2.48
C CYS A 41 13.37 7.87 1.87
N GLY A 42 13.38 7.66 0.56
CA GLY A 42 14.59 7.50 -0.27
C GLY A 42 14.28 6.98 -1.67
N TRP A 43 15.31 6.60 -2.43
CA TRP A 43 15.20 6.36 -3.86
C TRP A 43 15.16 4.87 -4.23
N ILE A 44 14.27 4.51 -5.16
CA ILE A 44 14.14 3.17 -5.74
C ILE A 44 14.12 3.30 -7.26
N LYS A 45 14.81 2.38 -7.95
CA LYS A 45 14.77 2.29 -9.41
C LYS A 45 13.34 1.94 -9.85
N GLY A 46 12.77 2.71 -10.77
CA GLY A 46 11.37 2.56 -11.20
C GLY A 46 11.02 1.17 -11.72
N THR A 47 11.98 0.45 -12.31
CA THR A 47 11.79 -0.95 -12.77
C THR A 47 11.52 -1.95 -11.64
N LEU A 48 11.82 -1.59 -10.39
CA LEU A 48 11.53 -2.39 -9.20
C LEU A 48 10.16 -2.07 -8.59
N LEU A 49 9.48 -1.05 -9.11
CA LEU A 49 8.16 -0.64 -8.66
C LEU A 49 7.09 -1.14 -9.64
N SER A 50 5.91 -1.45 -9.10
CA SER A 50 4.74 -1.79 -9.89
C SER A 50 3.72 -0.66 -9.83
N ASN A 51 3.01 -0.43 -10.93
CA ASN A 51 1.85 0.48 -10.95
C ASN A 51 0.60 -0.14 -10.30
N LYS A 52 0.65 -1.42 -9.90
CA LYS A 52 -0.43 -2.05 -9.13
C LYS A 52 -0.51 -1.42 -7.76
N ARG A 53 -1.68 -0.85 -7.44
CA ARG A 53 -1.91 -0.24 -6.12
C ARG A 53 -2.24 -1.29 -5.09
N TYR A 54 -1.46 -1.26 -4.02
CA TYR A 54 -1.68 -2.03 -2.82
C TYR A 54 -1.89 -1.07 -1.66
N VAL A 55 -2.44 -1.60 -0.58
CA VAL A 55 -2.63 -0.89 0.67
C VAL A 55 -2.20 -1.76 1.84
N MET A 56 -1.97 -1.13 2.97
CA MET A 56 -1.68 -1.79 4.23
C MET A 56 -2.76 -1.46 5.26
N ILE A 57 -3.20 -2.47 6.01
CA ILE A 57 -4.12 -2.28 7.14
C ILE A 57 -3.36 -1.68 8.32
N LYS A 58 -3.84 -0.55 8.86
CA LYS A 58 -3.19 0.22 9.93
C LYS A 58 -3.41 -0.38 11.33
N GLU A 59 -4.54 -1.03 11.54
CA GLU A 59 -4.95 -1.67 12.79
C GLU A 59 -5.98 -2.77 12.52
N ASP A 60 -6.18 -3.67 13.49
CA ASP A 60 -7.11 -4.77 13.36
C ASP A 60 -8.54 -4.27 13.08
N THR A 61 -9.16 -4.78 12.02
CA THR A 61 -10.48 -4.34 11.57
C THR A 61 -11.25 -5.46 10.86
N PHE A 62 -12.43 -5.14 10.36
CA PHE A 62 -13.26 -6.04 9.57
C PHE A 62 -13.48 -5.48 8.16
N GLY A 63 -13.49 -6.40 7.19
CA GLY A 63 -13.96 -6.13 5.84
C GLY A 63 -15.37 -6.68 5.64
N TYR A 64 -16.20 -5.95 4.91
CA TYR A 64 -17.62 -6.22 4.74
C TYR A 64 -17.99 -6.66 3.32
N LYS A 65 -19.06 -7.46 3.17
CA LYS A 65 -19.51 -7.93 1.83
C LYS A 65 -20.06 -6.78 0.96
N LYS A 66 -20.65 -5.76 1.58
CA LYS A 66 -21.18 -4.54 0.92
C LYS A 66 -20.51 -3.29 1.51
N GLN A 67 -20.78 -2.14 0.91
CA GLN A 67 -20.27 -0.84 1.40
C GLN A 67 -20.84 -0.40 2.75
N SER A 68 -21.93 -1.01 3.23
CA SER A 68 -22.47 -0.72 4.57
C SER A 68 -21.71 -1.50 5.65
N ILE A 69 -21.45 -0.84 6.77
CA ILE A 69 -20.86 -1.45 7.97
C ILE A 69 -21.82 -2.43 8.66
N ASP A 70 -23.14 -2.26 8.47
CA ASP A 70 -24.16 -3.21 8.96
C ASP A 70 -24.25 -4.46 8.08
N SER A 71 -23.42 -4.55 7.03
CA SER A 71 -23.35 -5.73 6.19
C SER A 71 -22.66 -6.89 6.92
N THR A 72 -22.88 -8.10 6.42
CA THR A 72 -22.16 -9.27 6.91
C THR A 72 -20.65 -9.09 6.76
N ILE A 73 -19.92 -9.38 7.84
CA ILE A 73 -18.46 -9.46 7.83
C ILE A 73 -18.02 -10.51 6.79
N ALA A 74 -17.18 -10.08 5.86
CA ALA A 74 -16.58 -10.93 4.84
C ALA A 74 -15.23 -11.50 5.31
N MET A 75 -14.47 -10.72 6.08
CA MET A 75 -13.14 -11.10 6.57
C MET A 75 -12.75 -10.30 7.81
N LYS A 76 -12.00 -10.94 8.72
CA LYS A 76 -11.18 -10.24 9.71
C LYS A 76 -9.85 -9.86 9.07
N LEU A 77 -9.38 -8.65 9.35
CA LEU A 77 -8.16 -8.08 8.80
C LEU A 77 -7.24 -7.68 9.94
N ASP A 78 -6.10 -8.33 10.04
CA ASP A 78 -5.10 -7.97 11.05
C ASP A 78 -4.24 -6.80 10.56
N LYS A 79 -3.67 -6.05 11.50
CA LYS A 79 -2.68 -5.01 11.25
C LYS A 79 -1.54 -5.52 10.36
N PHE A 80 -1.07 -4.66 9.45
CA PHE A 80 -0.01 -4.93 8.47
C PHE A 80 -0.32 -5.96 7.36
N VAL A 81 -1.58 -6.41 7.26
CA VAL A 81 -2.05 -7.14 6.08
C VAL A 81 -1.96 -6.23 4.87
N ILE A 82 -1.45 -6.76 3.76
CA ILE A 82 -1.34 -6.06 2.48
C ILE A 82 -2.39 -6.60 1.53
N MET A 83 -3.16 -5.70 0.90
CA MET A 83 -4.21 -6.06 -0.05
C MET A 83 -4.14 -5.18 -1.29
N GLY A 84 -4.59 -5.69 -2.43
CA GLY A 84 -4.72 -4.89 -3.65
C GLY A 84 -5.97 -4.01 -3.59
N ILE A 85 -5.95 -2.85 -4.24
CA ILE A 85 -7.15 -2.01 -4.43
C ILE A 85 -7.85 -2.43 -5.72
N GLU A 86 -9.12 -2.79 -5.64
CA GLU A 86 -9.96 -3.01 -6.83
C GLU A 86 -10.81 -1.78 -7.17
N LYS A 87 -11.44 -1.18 -6.17
CA LYS A 87 -12.27 0.03 -6.33
C LYS A 87 -12.25 0.84 -5.04
N CYS A 88 -12.34 2.16 -5.12
CA CYS A 88 -12.60 3.01 -3.97
C CYS A 88 -13.85 3.87 -4.21
N SER A 89 -14.61 4.09 -3.15
CA SER A 89 -15.67 5.09 -3.02
C SER A 89 -15.18 6.26 -2.16
N GLU A 90 -16.10 7.10 -1.67
CA GLU A 90 -15.79 8.28 -0.86
C GLU A 90 -15.09 7.91 0.46
N ASP A 91 -15.62 6.96 1.22
CA ASP A 91 -15.17 6.58 2.56
C ASP A 91 -14.55 5.17 2.65
N LYS A 92 -14.69 4.34 1.60
CA LYS A 92 -14.33 2.92 1.62
C LYS A 92 -13.59 2.48 0.37
N CYS A 93 -12.87 1.37 0.46
CA CYS A 93 -12.26 0.70 -0.67
C CYS A 93 -12.61 -0.78 -0.68
N LEU A 94 -12.94 -1.30 -1.86
CA LEU A 94 -12.99 -2.72 -2.15
C LEU A 94 -11.57 -3.23 -2.31
N LEU A 95 -11.11 -3.97 -1.32
CA LEU A 95 -9.79 -4.57 -1.26
C LEU A 95 -9.85 -6.04 -1.68
N VAL A 96 -8.78 -6.53 -2.31
CA VAL A 96 -8.66 -7.90 -2.79
C VAL A 96 -7.38 -8.56 -2.27
N ALA A 97 -7.53 -9.78 -1.73
CA ALA A 97 -6.42 -10.65 -1.40
C ALA A 97 -6.72 -12.06 -1.89
N SER A 98 -5.85 -12.60 -2.75
CA SER A 98 -6.05 -13.86 -3.46
C SER A 98 -7.38 -13.86 -4.24
N LYS A 99 -8.38 -14.62 -3.78
CA LYS A 99 -9.73 -14.70 -4.40
C LYS A 99 -10.83 -14.08 -3.54
N ARG A 100 -10.47 -13.43 -2.41
CA ARG A 100 -11.42 -12.82 -1.48
C ARG A 100 -11.41 -11.32 -1.62
N LYS A 101 -12.59 -10.72 -1.49
CA LYS A 101 -12.80 -9.26 -1.55
C LYS A 101 -13.59 -8.79 -0.34
N ALA A 102 -13.31 -7.57 0.10
CA ALA A 102 -14.12 -6.90 1.10
C ALA A 102 -14.04 -5.39 0.98
N TRP A 103 -15.13 -4.73 1.36
CA TRP A 103 -15.16 -3.29 1.57
C TRP A 103 -14.56 -2.96 2.93
N VAL A 104 -13.60 -2.05 2.95
CA VAL A 104 -12.87 -1.61 4.15
C VAL A 104 -12.89 -0.09 4.20
N GLN A 105 -13.09 0.49 5.39
CA GLN A 105 -13.10 1.94 5.56
C GLN A 105 -11.70 2.51 5.36
N LYS A 106 -11.60 3.64 4.65
CA LYS A 106 -10.33 4.31 4.33
C LYS A 106 -9.52 4.68 5.57
N GLU A 107 -10.20 4.98 6.68
CA GLU A 107 -9.56 5.27 7.97
C GLU A 107 -8.67 4.13 8.48
N PHE A 108 -8.89 2.88 8.07
CA PHE A 108 -8.06 1.72 8.45
C PHE A 108 -6.95 1.40 7.45
N ILE A 109 -6.83 2.19 6.38
CA ILE A 109 -6.01 1.85 5.22
C ILE A 109 -4.89 2.88 5.06
N TRP A 110 -3.67 2.41 4.78
CA TRP A 110 -2.55 3.24 4.36
C TRP A 110 -2.22 2.99 2.87
N GLY A 111 -1.79 4.03 2.15
CA GLY A 111 -1.42 3.95 0.73
C GLY A 111 -2.55 4.25 -0.26
N ILE A 112 -3.54 5.04 0.17
CA ILE A 112 -4.70 5.46 -0.65
C ILE A 112 -4.63 6.92 -1.14
N GLU A 113 -3.61 7.67 -0.71
CA GLU A 113 -3.35 9.07 -1.09
C GLU A 113 -2.70 9.17 -2.48
#